data_AF-A0AAE7TEY6-F1
#
_entry.id   AF-A0AAE7TEY6-F1
#
_cell.length_a   1.000
_cell.length_b   1.000
_cell.length_c   1.000
_cell.angle_alpha   90.00
_cell.angle_beta   90.00
_cell.angle_gamma   90.00
#
_symmetry.space_group_name_H-M   'P 1'
#
loop_
_entity.id
_entity.type
_entity.pdbx_description
1 polymer ?
#
loop_
_entity_poly.entity_id
_entity_poly.type
_entity_poly.pdbx_seq_one_letter_code
_entity_poly.pdbx_strand_id
1 'polypeptide(L)'
;MALSIRFYLFAEDGLKSISQRVMTSLIRGKDAMPQYAGTKQKVADVILENEGKKPVRIERVQGSYLTFDENGQVHKDLVASGFAALETGMALEEALKKPQTKIVDLTPKLNREKWERENRWTLSKEDLEAIADDIWRRKRAGQPKVERAKGAAPRPPKLTWEAEDALREIGKNLMTIDNKLRWLTEPALKGVAFKARENAKVEADAAMWLGVAEAADRCREILVRRRTGRGVWYAIVQLLKWDASRRTAETAASFHERHNSMAEAEDAARRMLAEQAKHFYSDISVEAEVLCELEWDEEAGTRLL
;
A
#
# COMPACT_ATOMS: atom_id res chain seq x y z
N MET A 1 0.13 2.35 -26.49
CA MET A 1 -0.58 1.15 -25.97
C MET A 1 -0.68 1.30 -24.46
N ALA A 2 -1.83 1.00 -23.87
CA ALA A 2 -2.08 1.19 -22.44
C ALA A 2 -2.64 -0.09 -21.81
N LEU A 3 -2.13 -0.49 -20.65
CA LEU A 3 -2.68 -1.63 -19.90
C LEU A 3 -3.83 -1.18 -19.00
N SER A 4 -4.84 -2.02 -18.87
CA SER A 4 -5.90 -1.86 -17.86
C SER A 4 -6.19 -3.18 -17.18
N ILE A 5 -6.75 -3.15 -15.97
CA ILE A 5 -7.13 -4.35 -15.24
C ILE A 5 -8.64 -4.40 -15.02
N ARG A 6 -9.23 -5.59 -15.16
CA ARG A 6 -10.62 -5.88 -14.79
C ARG A 6 -10.66 -6.97 -13.72
N PHE A 7 -11.66 -6.87 -12.86
CA PHE A 7 -11.82 -7.75 -11.73
C PHE A 7 -13.15 -8.48 -11.84
N TYR A 8 -13.12 -9.79 -11.61
CA TYR A 8 -14.31 -10.63 -11.60
C TYR A 8 -14.37 -11.46 -10.32
N LEU A 9 -15.59 -11.76 -9.88
CA LEU A 9 -15.89 -12.60 -8.73
C LEU A 9 -16.88 -13.67 -9.15
N PHE A 10 -16.58 -14.91 -8.80
CA PHE A 10 -17.39 -16.09 -9.09
C PHE A 10 -18.20 -16.42 -7.85
N ALA A 11 -19.43 -15.91 -7.82
CA ALA A 11 -20.39 -16.18 -6.76
C ALA A 11 -21.27 -17.40 -7.11
N GLU A 12 -22.02 -17.91 -6.15
CA GLU A 12 -22.95 -19.02 -6.38
C GLU A 12 -24.04 -18.70 -7.41
N ASP A 13 -24.48 -17.44 -7.45
CA ASP A 13 -25.47 -16.93 -8.41
C ASP A 13 -24.86 -16.51 -9.75
N GLY A 14 -23.56 -16.73 -9.94
CA GLY A 14 -22.86 -16.56 -11.21
C GLY A 14 -21.71 -15.56 -11.20
N LEU A 15 -21.21 -15.24 -12.39
CA LEU A 15 -20.08 -14.35 -12.59
C LEU A 15 -20.49 -12.89 -12.39
N LYS A 16 -19.74 -12.17 -11.53
CA LYS A 16 -19.92 -10.73 -11.28
C LYS A 16 -18.65 -9.97 -11.61
N SER A 17 -18.81 -8.81 -12.23
CA SER A 17 -17.74 -7.84 -12.40
C SER A 17 -17.59 -7.00 -11.12
N ILE A 18 -16.36 -6.78 -10.68
CA ILE A 18 -16.03 -5.83 -9.61
C ILE A 18 -15.46 -4.58 -10.27
N SER A 19 -16.03 -3.42 -9.96
CA SER A 19 -15.46 -2.16 -10.44
C SER A 19 -14.09 -1.91 -9.80
N GLN A 20 -13.15 -1.33 -10.55
CA GLN A 20 -11.82 -0.97 -10.04
C GLN A 20 -11.89 -0.19 -8.72
N ARG A 21 -12.82 0.79 -8.60
CA ARG A 21 -13.06 1.52 -7.35
C ARG A 21 -13.30 0.60 -6.15
N VAL A 22 -14.22 -0.35 -6.30
CA VAL A 22 -14.59 -1.29 -5.23
C VAL A 22 -13.40 -2.16 -4.87
N MET A 23 -12.73 -2.76 -5.86
CA MET A 23 -11.56 -3.62 -5.61
C MET A 23 -10.44 -2.85 -4.89
N THR A 24 -10.07 -1.67 -5.40
CA THR A 24 -9.04 -0.84 -4.76
C THR A 24 -9.43 -0.42 -3.34
N SER A 25 -10.71 -0.13 -3.10
CA SER A 25 -11.17 0.27 -1.76
C SER A 25 -11.20 -0.92 -0.78
N LEU A 26 -11.55 -2.12 -1.26
CA LEU A 26 -11.46 -3.37 -0.50
C LEU A 26 -10.01 -3.68 -0.10
N ILE A 27 -9.08 -3.57 -1.05
CA ILE A 27 -7.64 -3.76 -0.82
C ILE A 27 -7.12 -2.76 0.21
N ARG A 28 -7.63 -1.52 0.22
CA ARG A 28 -7.25 -0.46 1.17
C ARG A 28 -7.98 -0.52 2.51
N GLY A 29 -8.87 -1.49 2.73
CA GLY A 29 -9.69 -1.55 3.95
C GLY A 29 -10.71 -0.41 4.09
N LYS A 30 -11.04 0.28 2.98
CA LYS A 30 -11.97 1.43 2.94
C LYS A 30 -13.36 1.07 2.42
N ASP A 31 -13.59 -0.20 2.06
CA ASP A 31 -14.88 -0.71 1.59
C ASP A 31 -15.08 -2.14 2.11
N ALA A 32 -16.31 -2.62 2.02
CA ALA A 32 -16.73 -3.96 2.41
C ALA A 32 -17.78 -4.49 1.43
N MET A 33 -17.92 -5.80 1.34
CA MET A 33 -19.00 -6.47 0.61
C MET A 33 -19.79 -7.36 1.58
N PRO A 34 -20.72 -6.80 2.37
CA PRO A 34 -21.45 -7.53 3.40
C PRO A 34 -22.20 -8.76 2.87
N GLN A 35 -22.61 -8.74 1.60
CA GLN A 35 -23.26 -9.90 0.95
C GLN A 35 -22.35 -11.14 0.83
N TYR A 36 -21.05 -11.00 1.04
CA TYR A 36 -20.08 -12.10 1.04
C TYR A 36 -19.41 -12.27 2.42
N ALA A 37 -19.96 -11.65 3.47
CA ALA A 37 -19.40 -11.75 4.81
C ALA A 37 -19.23 -13.22 5.27
N GLY A 38 -18.08 -13.52 5.86
CA GLY A 38 -17.73 -14.86 6.36
C GLY A 38 -17.49 -15.90 5.27
N THR A 39 -17.31 -15.49 4.01
CA THR A 39 -17.12 -16.42 2.88
C THR A 39 -15.75 -16.28 2.23
N LYS A 40 -15.34 -17.30 1.48
CA LYS A 40 -14.15 -17.28 0.62
C LYS A 40 -14.59 -17.37 -0.84
N GLN A 41 -14.38 -16.30 -1.59
CA GLN A 41 -14.84 -16.20 -2.98
C GLN A 41 -13.68 -16.37 -3.95
N LYS A 42 -13.94 -17.05 -5.06
CA LYS A 42 -13.02 -17.10 -6.21
C LYS A 42 -13.10 -15.77 -6.95
N VAL A 43 -11.96 -15.18 -7.24
CA VAL A 43 -11.86 -13.96 -8.06
C VAL A 43 -10.83 -14.13 -9.19
N ALA A 44 -10.97 -13.31 -10.22
CA ALA A 44 -10.03 -13.26 -11.33
C ALA A 44 -9.62 -11.82 -11.65
N ASP A 45 -8.31 -11.64 -11.76
CA ASP A 45 -7.65 -10.42 -12.19
C ASP A 45 -7.29 -10.57 -13.67
N VAL A 46 -7.85 -9.72 -14.52
CA VAL A 46 -7.70 -9.80 -15.98
C VAL A 46 -6.97 -8.56 -16.48
N ILE A 47 -5.74 -8.74 -16.93
CA ILE A 47 -4.91 -7.69 -17.50
C ILE A 47 -5.18 -7.61 -19.01
N LEU A 48 -5.55 -6.43 -19.47
CA LEU A 48 -5.93 -6.14 -20.84
C LEU A 48 -4.96 -5.15 -21.47
N GLU A 49 -4.59 -5.43 -22.71
CA GLU A 49 -3.95 -4.47 -23.60
C GLU A 49 -5.03 -3.65 -24.33
N ASN A 50 -4.85 -2.33 -24.32
CA ASN A 50 -5.76 -1.40 -24.98
C ASN A 50 -5.07 -0.55 -26.04
N GLU A 51 -5.82 -0.31 -27.11
CA GLU A 51 -5.60 0.77 -28.06
C GLU A 51 -6.66 1.85 -27.82
N GLY A 52 -6.21 3.03 -27.35
CA GLY A 52 -7.10 4.07 -26.88
C GLY A 52 -7.96 3.59 -25.71
N LYS A 53 -9.29 3.62 -25.87
CA LYS A 53 -10.27 3.21 -24.86
C LYS A 53 -10.86 1.81 -25.08
N LYS A 54 -10.31 1.03 -26.03
CA LYS A 54 -10.87 -0.28 -26.41
C LYS A 54 -9.87 -1.41 -26.08
N PRO A 55 -10.34 -2.50 -25.44
CA PRO A 55 -9.53 -3.68 -25.21
C PRO A 55 -9.28 -4.44 -26.52
N VAL A 56 -8.02 -4.77 -26.77
CA VAL A 56 -7.57 -5.47 -27.99
C VAL A 56 -7.21 -6.91 -27.67
N ARG A 57 -6.55 -7.15 -26.53
CA ARG A 57 -6.09 -8.48 -26.11
C ARG A 57 -6.15 -8.65 -24.60
N ILE A 58 -6.41 -9.88 -24.14
CA ILE A 58 -6.13 -10.29 -22.76
C ILE A 58 -4.65 -10.68 -22.70
N GLU A 59 -3.84 -9.92 -21.96
CA GLU A 59 -2.44 -10.23 -21.71
C GLU A 59 -2.28 -11.41 -20.75
N ARG A 60 -3.06 -11.35 -19.67
CA ARG A 60 -2.90 -12.28 -18.55
C ARG A 60 -4.20 -12.36 -17.76
N VAL A 61 -4.50 -13.57 -17.28
CA VAL A 61 -5.55 -13.79 -16.29
C VAL A 61 -4.95 -14.50 -15.10
N GLN A 62 -5.32 -14.08 -13.89
CA GLN A 62 -4.85 -14.68 -12.65
C GLN A 62 -6.02 -14.94 -11.72
N GLY A 63 -6.20 -16.21 -11.34
CA GLY A 63 -7.20 -16.60 -10.34
C GLY A 63 -6.64 -16.47 -8.92
N SER A 64 -7.42 -15.88 -8.03
CA SER A 64 -7.11 -15.77 -6.61
C SER A 64 -8.35 -15.95 -5.74
N TYR A 65 -8.16 -16.07 -4.44
CA TYR A 65 -9.26 -16.08 -3.48
C TYR A 65 -9.30 -14.78 -2.69
N LEU A 66 -10.50 -14.26 -2.45
CA LEU A 66 -10.75 -13.25 -1.43
C LEU A 66 -11.46 -13.90 -0.24
N THR A 67 -10.84 -13.83 0.94
CA THR A 67 -11.47 -14.25 2.20
C THR A 67 -12.11 -13.03 2.84
N PHE A 68 -13.43 -13.04 2.96
CA PHE A 68 -14.23 -11.99 3.57
C PHE A 68 -14.44 -12.30 5.05
N ASP A 69 -14.13 -11.34 5.92
CA ASP A 69 -14.43 -11.43 7.35
C ASP A 69 -15.94 -11.29 7.62
N GLU A 70 -16.33 -11.32 8.89
CA GLU A 70 -17.73 -11.21 9.34
C GLU A 70 -18.42 -9.89 8.91
N ASN A 71 -17.64 -8.86 8.56
CA ASN A 71 -18.16 -7.58 8.06
C ASN A 71 -18.10 -7.48 6.54
N GLY A 72 -17.59 -8.50 5.84
CA GLY A 72 -17.34 -8.45 4.40
C GLY A 72 -16.10 -7.66 4.01
N GLN A 73 -15.13 -7.48 4.91
CA GLN A 73 -13.83 -6.88 4.59
C GLN A 73 -12.81 -7.97 4.22
N VAL A 74 -11.83 -7.60 3.40
CA VAL A 74 -10.78 -8.52 2.92
C VAL A 74 -9.37 -8.05 3.26
N HIS A 75 -9.21 -6.82 3.73
CA HIS A 75 -7.92 -6.15 3.85
C HIS A 75 -6.92 -6.91 4.75
N LYS A 76 -7.36 -7.36 5.92
CA LYS A 76 -6.48 -8.06 6.87
C LYS A 76 -5.94 -9.37 6.29
N ASP A 77 -6.82 -10.17 5.68
CA ASP A 77 -6.44 -11.45 5.05
C ASP A 77 -5.56 -11.24 3.82
N LEU A 78 -5.88 -10.24 2.99
CA LEU A 78 -5.07 -9.87 1.83
C LEU A 78 -3.65 -9.43 2.22
N VAL A 79 -3.52 -8.61 3.27
CA VAL A 79 -2.21 -8.18 3.79
C VAL A 79 -1.43 -9.40 4.29
N ALA A 80 -2.05 -10.24 5.13
CA ALA A 80 -1.40 -11.44 5.65
C ALA A 80 -0.98 -12.43 4.53
N SER A 81 -1.86 -12.68 3.56
CA SER A 81 -1.59 -13.53 2.39
C SER A 81 -0.49 -12.93 1.51
N GLY A 82 -0.47 -11.60 1.33
CA GLY A 82 0.59 -10.89 0.62
C GLY A 82 1.96 -11.07 1.26
N PHE A 83 2.06 -10.95 2.58
CA PHE A 83 3.29 -11.23 3.32
C PHE A 83 3.74 -12.69 3.16
N ALA A 84 2.84 -13.65 3.33
CA ALA A 84 3.16 -15.06 3.15
C ALA A 84 3.60 -15.38 1.71
N ALA A 85 3.03 -14.70 0.72
CA ALA A 85 3.42 -14.84 -0.69
C ALA A 85 4.88 -14.43 -0.92
N LEU A 86 5.26 -13.30 -0.31
CA LEU A 86 6.60 -12.73 -0.41
C LEU A 86 7.62 -13.62 0.31
N GLU A 87 7.32 -14.02 1.55
CA GLU A 87 8.18 -14.89 2.36
C GLU A 87 8.46 -16.22 1.66
N THR A 88 7.41 -16.91 1.21
CA THR A 88 7.55 -18.21 0.53
C THR A 88 8.22 -18.09 -0.84
N GLY A 89 7.97 -16.99 -1.57
CA GLY A 89 8.62 -16.72 -2.86
C GLY A 89 10.12 -16.48 -2.72
N MET A 90 10.52 -15.65 -1.76
CA MET A 90 11.92 -15.36 -1.47
C MET A 90 12.67 -16.61 -1.00
N ALA A 91 12.10 -17.37 -0.07
CA ALA A 91 12.71 -18.61 0.42
C ALA A 91 12.95 -19.62 -0.73
N LEU A 92 12.02 -19.73 -1.67
CA LEU A 92 12.19 -20.61 -2.84
C LEU A 92 13.28 -20.08 -3.77
N GLU A 93 13.30 -18.79 -4.05
CA GLU A 93 14.33 -18.17 -4.91
C GLU A 93 15.74 -18.37 -4.35
N GLU A 94 15.92 -18.16 -3.04
CA GLU A 94 17.17 -18.42 -2.34
C GLU A 94 17.59 -19.89 -2.41
N ALA A 95 16.64 -20.81 -2.24
CA ALA A 95 16.90 -22.25 -2.34
C ALA A 95 17.38 -22.65 -3.74
N LEU A 96 16.81 -22.04 -4.79
CA LEU A 96 17.20 -22.27 -6.18
C LEU A 96 18.58 -21.69 -6.53
N LYS A 97 19.02 -20.63 -5.83
CA LYS A 97 20.34 -20.00 -6.02
C LYS A 97 21.49 -20.79 -5.36
N LYS A 98 21.21 -21.64 -4.37
CA LYS A 98 22.24 -22.43 -3.67
C LYS A 98 22.76 -23.58 -4.55
N PRO A 99 24.07 -23.91 -4.51
CA PRO A 99 24.60 -25.06 -5.22
C PRO A 99 23.87 -26.33 -4.80
N GLN A 100 23.30 -27.06 -5.76
CA GLN A 100 22.58 -28.30 -5.46
C GLN A 100 23.59 -29.33 -4.95
N THR A 101 23.51 -29.64 -3.65
CA THR A 101 24.25 -30.77 -3.06
C THR A 101 23.46 -32.06 -3.26
N LYS A 102 24.02 -33.20 -2.83
CA LYS A 102 23.34 -34.51 -2.88
C LYS A 102 22.04 -34.54 -2.05
N ILE A 103 21.86 -33.62 -1.11
CA ILE A 103 20.65 -33.45 -0.30
C ILE A 103 20.07 -32.06 -0.60
N VAL A 104 18.79 -32.02 -1.01
CA VAL A 104 18.08 -30.79 -1.36
C VAL A 104 16.96 -30.55 -0.35
N ASP A 105 16.92 -29.36 0.25
CA ASP A 105 15.81 -28.95 1.11
C ASP A 105 14.60 -28.56 0.25
N LEU A 106 13.51 -29.33 0.37
CA LEU A 106 12.26 -29.11 -0.36
C LEU A 106 11.29 -28.19 0.37
N THR A 107 11.58 -27.82 1.62
CA THR A 107 10.67 -27.02 2.46
C THR A 107 10.24 -25.71 1.79
N PRO A 108 11.15 -24.92 1.16
CA PRO A 108 10.75 -23.68 0.48
C PRO A 108 9.79 -23.92 -0.69
N LYS A 109 10.02 -25.00 -1.46
CA LYS A 109 9.16 -25.39 -2.57
C LYS A 109 7.78 -25.84 -2.07
N LEU A 110 7.73 -26.68 -1.04
CA LEU A 110 6.49 -27.16 -0.45
C LEU A 110 5.67 -26.03 0.18
N ASN A 111 6.32 -25.10 0.86
CA ASN A 111 5.67 -23.92 1.45
C ASN A 111 5.09 -23.01 0.36
N ARG A 112 5.83 -22.80 -0.73
CA ARG A 112 5.34 -22.03 -1.87
C ARG A 112 4.14 -22.71 -2.54
N GLU A 113 4.23 -24.02 -2.79
CA GLU A 113 3.14 -24.81 -3.37
C GLU A 113 1.90 -24.84 -2.45
N LYS A 114 2.10 -24.90 -1.13
CA LYS A 114 1.02 -24.77 -0.15
C LYS A 114 0.34 -23.41 -0.25
N TRP A 115 1.12 -22.32 -0.24
CA TRP A 115 0.57 -20.97 -0.38
C TRP A 115 -0.19 -20.81 -1.71
N GLU A 116 0.36 -21.29 -2.84
CA GLU A 116 -0.30 -21.20 -4.14
C GLU A 116 -1.62 -21.97 -4.15
N ARG A 117 -1.66 -23.18 -3.60
CA ARG A 117 -2.89 -23.98 -3.48
C ARG A 117 -3.95 -23.33 -2.60
N GLU A 118 -3.56 -22.62 -1.54
CA GLU A 118 -4.50 -21.97 -0.62
C GLU A 118 -5.02 -20.62 -1.16
N ASN A 119 -4.26 -19.95 -2.03
CA ASN A 119 -4.53 -18.56 -2.45
C ASN A 119 -4.77 -18.37 -3.95
N ARG A 120 -4.47 -19.37 -4.79
CA ARG A 120 -4.67 -19.34 -6.24
C ARG A 120 -5.60 -20.46 -6.67
N TRP A 121 -6.27 -20.21 -7.78
CA TRP A 121 -7.05 -21.22 -8.47
C TRP A 121 -6.89 -21.04 -9.98
N THR A 122 -7.06 -22.12 -10.72
CA THR A 122 -6.95 -22.11 -12.17
C THR A 122 -8.32 -21.94 -12.79
N LEU A 123 -8.47 -20.92 -13.63
CA LEU A 123 -9.71 -20.69 -14.39
C LEU A 123 -9.90 -21.78 -15.43
N SER A 124 -11.13 -22.26 -15.57
CA SER A 124 -11.50 -23.18 -16.65
C SER A 124 -11.61 -22.45 -17.99
N LYS A 125 -11.75 -23.21 -19.07
CA LYS A 125 -11.99 -22.64 -20.41
C LYS A 125 -13.33 -21.89 -20.43
N GLU A 126 -14.35 -22.43 -19.78
CA GLU A 126 -15.66 -21.81 -19.65
C GLU A 126 -15.59 -20.47 -18.89
N ASP A 127 -14.79 -20.40 -17.82
CA ASP A 127 -14.57 -19.16 -17.06
C ASP A 127 -13.92 -18.07 -17.93
N LEU A 128 -12.89 -18.44 -18.70
CA LEU A 128 -12.19 -17.53 -19.60
C LEU A 128 -13.10 -17.05 -20.74
N GLU A 129 -13.95 -17.93 -21.27
CA GLU A 129 -14.93 -17.58 -22.29
C GLU A 129 -15.98 -16.60 -21.76
N ALA A 130 -16.52 -16.82 -20.55
CA ALA A 130 -17.47 -15.91 -19.92
C ALA A 130 -16.87 -14.52 -19.66
N ILE A 131 -15.62 -14.45 -19.20
CA ILE A 131 -14.86 -13.21 -19.04
C ILE A 131 -14.67 -12.50 -20.39
N ALA A 132 -14.26 -13.23 -21.43
CA ALA A 132 -14.07 -12.68 -22.76
C ALA A 132 -15.39 -12.14 -23.34
N ASP A 133 -16.49 -12.86 -23.16
CA ASP A 133 -17.82 -12.45 -23.63
C ASP A 133 -18.24 -11.12 -22.97
N ASP A 134 -17.96 -10.91 -21.68
CA ASP A 134 -18.20 -9.62 -21.01
C ASP A 134 -17.28 -8.49 -21.53
N ILE A 135 -15.99 -8.75 -21.69
CA ILE A 135 -14.99 -7.75 -22.13
C ILE A 135 -15.35 -7.20 -23.51
N TRP A 136 -15.62 -8.08 -24.47
CA TRP A 136 -15.94 -7.72 -25.85
C TRP A 136 -17.45 -7.62 -26.12
N ARG A 137 -18.28 -7.76 -25.09
CA ARG A 137 -19.76 -7.68 -25.17
C ARG A 137 -20.36 -8.63 -26.21
N ARG A 138 -19.80 -9.84 -26.31
CA ARG A 138 -20.32 -10.88 -27.21
C ARG A 138 -21.61 -11.43 -26.60
N LYS A 139 -22.72 -11.34 -27.33
CA LYS A 139 -23.99 -11.92 -26.90
C LYS A 139 -24.04 -13.39 -27.34
N ARG A 140 -23.88 -14.33 -26.39
CA ARG A 140 -24.21 -15.74 -26.62
C ARG A 140 -25.63 -16.01 -26.15
N ALA A 141 -26.39 -16.76 -26.94
CA ALA A 141 -27.74 -17.16 -26.56
C ALA A 141 -27.70 -18.00 -25.28
N GLY A 142 -28.51 -17.63 -24.28
CA GLY A 142 -28.65 -18.37 -23.02
C GLY A 142 -27.65 -18.04 -21.91
N GLN A 143 -26.63 -17.20 -22.14
CA GLN A 143 -25.73 -16.78 -21.05
C GLN A 143 -26.34 -15.63 -20.23
N PRO A 144 -26.36 -15.74 -18.88
CA PRO A 144 -26.79 -14.66 -18.01
C PRO A 144 -25.85 -13.46 -18.12
N LYS A 145 -26.41 -12.26 -17.98
CA LYS A 145 -25.65 -11.02 -18.04
C LYS A 145 -24.75 -10.93 -16.80
N VAL A 146 -23.45 -10.67 -17.00
CA VAL A 146 -22.51 -10.43 -15.89
C VAL A 146 -22.98 -9.21 -15.09
N GLU A 147 -23.33 -9.45 -13.83
CA GLU A 147 -23.78 -8.41 -12.92
C GLU A 147 -22.60 -7.65 -12.31
N ARG A 148 -22.87 -6.55 -11.61
CA ARG A 148 -21.85 -5.82 -10.85
C ARG A 148 -21.97 -6.13 -9.38
N ALA A 149 -20.89 -6.64 -8.80
CA ALA A 149 -20.77 -6.76 -7.36
C ALA A 149 -20.70 -5.35 -6.73
N LYS A 150 -21.38 -5.16 -5.60
CA LYS A 150 -21.52 -3.86 -4.93
C LYS A 150 -20.67 -3.82 -3.65
N GLY A 151 -19.92 -2.74 -3.47
CA GLY A 151 -19.35 -2.40 -2.16
C GLY A 151 -20.35 -1.57 -1.35
N ALA A 152 -20.18 -1.56 -0.03
CA ALA A 152 -21.01 -0.79 0.90
C ALA A 152 -20.59 0.69 0.98
N ALA A 153 -19.34 1.02 0.65
CA ALA A 153 -18.84 2.39 0.78
C ALA A 153 -19.57 3.34 -0.18
N PRO A 154 -19.98 4.53 0.30
CA PRO A 154 -20.59 5.55 -0.54
C PRO A 154 -19.63 5.93 -1.66
N ARG A 155 -20.18 6.21 -2.85
CA ARG A 155 -19.33 6.71 -3.94
C ARG A 155 -18.83 8.10 -3.53
N PRO A 156 -17.51 8.35 -3.57
CA PRO A 156 -17.00 9.69 -3.34
C PRO A 156 -17.54 10.64 -4.41
N PRO A 157 -17.63 11.94 -4.09
CA PRO A 157 -17.93 12.96 -5.08
C PRO A 157 -16.99 12.83 -6.28
N LYS A 158 -17.51 13.08 -7.49
CA LYS A 158 -16.66 13.11 -8.68
C LYS A 158 -15.70 14.29 -8.56
N LEU A 159 -14.41 14.00 -8.58
CA LEU A 159 -13.40 15.04 -8.72
C LEU A 159 -13.45 15.54 -10.17
N THR A 160 -13.75 16.83 -10.36
CA THR A 160 -13.68 17.46 -11.67
C THR A 160 -12.22 17.69 -12.03
N TRP A 161 -11.93 17.87 -13.32
CA TRP A 161 -10.58 18.23 -13.76
C TRP A 161 -10.11 19.54 -13.10
N GLU A 162 -11.01 20.52 -12.97
CA GLU A 162 -10.73 21.78 -12.26
C GLU A 162 -10.33 21.55 -10.80
N ALA A 163 -11.05 20.68 -10.06
CA ALA A 163 -10.72 20.36 -8.68
C ALA A 163 -9.40 19.57 -8.57
N GLU A 164 -9.13 18.66 -9.51
CA GLU A 164 -7.89 17.91 -9.59
C GLU A 164 -6.68 18.83 -9.87
N ASP A 165 -6.85 19.78 -10.80
CA ASP A 165 -5.83 20.77 -11.14
C ASP A 165 -5.54 21.70 -9.95
N ALA A 166 -6.59 22.20 -9.28
CA ALA A 166 -6.45 23.03 -8.08
C ALA A 166 -5.74 22.28 -6.95
N LEU A 167 -6.13 21.04 -6.66
CA LEU A 167 -5.46 20.22 -5.62
C LEU A 167 -4.00 19.96 -5.96
N ARG A 168 -3.67 19.75 -7.24
CA ARG A 168 -2.29 19.56 -7.70
C ARG A 168 -1.44 20.80 -7.45
N GLU A 169 -1.93 21.99 -7.82
CA GLU A 169 -1.19 23.24 -7.60
C GLU A 169 -1.05 23.59 -6.11
N ILE A 170 -2.12 23.38 -5.32
CA ILE A 170 -2.06 23.51 -3.86
C ILE A 170 -0.99 22.56 -3.29
N GLY A 171 -0.97 21.29 -3.72
CA GLY A 171 0.00 20.29 -3.29
C GLY A 171 1.45 20.72 -3.54
N LYS A 172 1.75 21.30 -4.71
CA LYS A 172 3.10 21.83 -5.02
C LYS A 172 3.53 22.94 -4.06
N ASN A 173 2.61 23.86 -3.75
CA ASN A 173 2.89 24.96 -2.83
C ASN A 173 3.07 24.47 -1.39
N LEU A 174 2.24 23.54 -0.93
CA LEU A 174 2.40 22.91 0.38
C LEU A 174 3.74 22.19 0.52
N MET A 175 4.15 21.42 -0.49
CA MET A 175 5.47 20.77 -0.53
C MET A 175 6.62 21.81 -0.45
N THR A 176 6.45 22.97 -1.09
CA THR A 176 7.45 24.04 -1.04
C THR A 176 7.54 24.66 0.35
N ILE A 177 6.40 24.94 0.98
CA ILE A 177 6.32 25.48 2.35
C ILE A 177 6.98 24.52 3.32
N ASP A 178 6.58 23.25 3.30
CA ASP A 178 7.11 22.20 4.18
C ASP A 178 8.63 22.09 4.05
N ASN A 179 9.15 21.99 2.81
CA ASN A 179 10.59 21.98 2.56
C ASN A 179 11.30 23.21 3.15
N LYS A 180 10.73 24.41 3.03
CA LYS A 180 11.34 25.63 3.59
C LYS A 180 11.38 25.60 5.12
N LEU A 181 10.37 25.04 5.77
CA LEU A 181 10.33 24.92 7.22
C LEU A 181 11.33 23.89 7.76
N ARG A 182 11.46 22.73 7.11
CA ARG A 182 12.35 21.63 7.56
C ARG A 182 13.82 22.02 7.72
N TRP A 183 14.30 23.01 6.96
CA TRP A 183 15.69 23.46 7.00
C TRP A 183 15.97 24.62 7.97
N LEU A 184 14.97 25.06 8.73
CA LEU A 184 15.13 26.16 9.69
C LEU A 184 15.60 25.66 11.06
N THR A 185 16.33 26.51 11.77
CA THR A 185 16.76 26.26 13.16
C THR A 185 15.62 26.48 14.16
N GLU A 186 15.73 25.92 15.38
CA GLU A 186 14.72 26.13 16.45
C GLU A 186 14.34 27.62 16.65
N PRO A 187 15.30 28.58 16.73
CA PRO A 187 14.96 30.00 16.88
C PRO A 187 14.26 30.59 15.65
N ALA A 188 14.67 30.20 14.44
CA ALA A 188 14.07 30.66 13.20
C ALA A 188 12.62 30.18 13.08
N LEU A 189 12.35 28.90 13.39
CA LEU A 189 11.00 28.34 13.42
C LEU A 189 10.09 29.05 14.43
N LYS A 190 10.61 29.37 15.63
CA LYS A 190 9.88 30.20 16.60
C LYS A 190 9.52 31.57 16.03
N GLY A 191 10.44 32.21 15.31
CA GLY A 191 10.21 33.49 14.64
C GLY A 191 9.15 33.40 13.53
N VAL A 192 9.21 32.35 12.70
CA VAL A 192 8.21 32.08 11.67
C VAL A 192 6.83 31.86 12.28
N ALA A 193 6.73 30.99 13.30
CA ALA A 193 5.46 30.70 13.96
C ALA A 193 4.84 31.94 14.61
N PHE A 194 5.66 32.84 15.16
CA PHE A 194 5.18 34.14 15.66
C PHE A 194 4.69 35.03 14.53
N LYS A 195 5.51 35.24 13.49
CA LYS A 195 5.18 36.15 12.40
C LYS A 195 3.98 35.67 11.57
N ALA A 196 3.84 34.37 11.36
CA ALA A 196 2.70 33.77 10.70
C ALA A 196 1.40 34.04 11.47
N ARG A 197 1.40 33.91 12.80
CA ARG A 197 0.24 34.29 13.63
C ARG A 197 -0.07 35.78 13.57
N GLU A 198 0.93 36.64 13.48
CA GLU A 198 0.70 38.09 13.29
C GLU A 198 0.08 38.38 11.93
N ASN A 199 0.58 37.75 10.86
CA ASN A 199 0.00 37.88 9.52
C ASN A 199 -1.46 37.38 9.49
N ALA A 200 -1.78 36.29 10.19
CA ALA A 200 -3.14 35.76 10.27
C ALA A 200 -4.17 36.75 10.86
N LYS A 201 -3.73 37.79 11.58
CA LYS A 201 -4.62 38.82 12.15
C LYS A 201 -5.02 39.90 11.14
N VAL A 202 -4.22 40.09 10.09
CA VAL A 202 -4.35 41.22 9.16
C VAL A 202 -4.61 40.80 7.72
N GLU A 203 -4.16 39.61 7.32
CA GLU A 203 -4.33 39.10 5.96
C GLU A 203 -5.66 38.37 5.78
N ALA A 204 -6.20 38.39 4.55
CA ALA A 204 -7.44 37.67 4.21
C ALA A 204 -7.29 36.14 4.36
N ASP A 205 -6.08 35.61 4.18
CA ASP A 205 -5.77 34.18 4.21
C ASP A 205 -5.42 33.68 5.63
N ALA A 206 -6.16 34.14 6.64
CA ALA A 206 -5.88 33.86 8.05
C ALA A 206 -5.69 32.36 8.34
N ALA A 207 -6.54 31.50 7.76
CA ALA A 207 -6.45 30.05 7.94
C ALA A 207 -5.14 29.45 7.40
N MET A 208 -4.65 29.95 6.27
CA MET A 208 -3.39 29.48 5.67
C MET A 208 -2.20 29.88 6.54
N TRP A 209 -2.20 31.12 7.05
CA TRP A 209 -1.16 31.60 7.95
C TRP A 209 -1.13 30.84 9.28
N LEU A 210 -2.30 30.48 9.84
CA LEU A 210 -2.36 29.63 11.02
C LEU A 210 -1.80 28.22 10.75
N GLY A 211 -2.09 27.64 9.58
CA GLY A 211 -1.50 26.37 9.15
C GLY A 211 0.04 26.43 9.05
N VAL A 212 0.59 27.53 8.51
CA VAL A 212 2.06 27.74 8.48
C VAL A 212 2.63 27.85 9.90
N ALA A 213 1.95 28.54 10.82
CA ALA A 213 2.39 28.66 12.20
C ALA A 213 2.42 27.30 12.91
N GLU A 214 1.37 26.49 12.74
CA GLU A 214 1.27 25.15 13.32
C GLU A 214 2.35 24.22 12.75
N ALA A 215 2.58 24.23 11.44
CA ALA A 215 3.65 23.46 10.80
C ALA A 215 5.04 23.87 11.34
N ALA A 216 5.28 25.17 11.51
CA ALA A 216 6.55 25.67 12.06
C ALA A 216 6.76 25.25 13.53
N ASP A 217 5.72 25.27 14.36
CA ASP A 217 5.79 24.79 15.73
C ASP A 217 6.02 23.28 15.80
N ARG A 218 5.41 22.50 14.91
CA ARG A 218 5.65 21.06 14.79
C ARG A 218 7.11 20.76 14.43
N CYS A 219 7.66 21.40 13.38
CA CYS A 219 9.07 21.24 13.02
C CYS A 219 10.00 21.60 14.19
N ARG A 220 9.67 22.66 14.92
CA ARG A 220 10.46 23.09 16.09
C ARG A 220 10.42 22.06 17.20
N GLU A 221 9.25 21.51 17.50
CA GLU A 221 9.08 20.48 18.53
C GLU A 221 9.86 19.21 18.17
N ILE A 222 9.89 18.81 16.89
CA ILE A 222 10.74 17.70 16.42
C ILE A 222 12.22 17.97 16.73
N LEU A 223 12.73 19.17 16.41
CA LEU A 223 14.11 19.53 16.72
C LEU A 223 14.40 19.53 18.24
N VAL A 224 13.47 20.05 19.04
CA VAL A 224 13.58 20.05 20.51
C VAL A 224 13.63 18.62 21.05
N ARG A 225 12.80 17.72 20.54
CA ARG A 225 12.82 16.30 20.91
C ARG A 225 14.14 15.66 20.52
N ARG A 226 14.60 15.81 19.27
CA ARG A 226 15.92 15.29 18.82
C ARG A 226 17.08 15.81 19.66
N ARG A 227 17.06 17.09 20.06
CA ARG A 227 18.09 17.67 20.93
C ARG A 227 18.04 17.15 22.36
N THR A 228 16.86 16.91 22.92
CA THR A 228 16.70 16.54 24.34
C THR A 228 16.58 15.04 24.57
N GLY A 229 16.29 14.25 23.53
CA GLY A 229 16.02 12.82 23.61
C GLY A 229 14.74 12.45 24.37
N ARG A 230 13.92 13.43 24.78
CA ARG A 230 12.71 13.24 25.59
C ARG A 230 11.47 13.00 24.73
N GLY A 231 10.46 12.37 25.33
CA GLY A 231 9.19 12.07 24.68
C GLY A 231 9.14 10.62 24.18
N VAL A 232 8.12 10.32 23.38
CA VAL A 232 7.93 8.99 22.81
C VAL A 232 8.74 8.85 21.53
N TRP A 233 9.44 7.73 21.40
CA TRP A 233 10.30 7.39 20.27
C TRP A 233 9.98 6.01 19.72
N TYR A 234 10.19 5.83 18.43
CA TYR A 234 9.99 4.58 17.73
C TYR A 234 11.32 4.15 17.13
N ALA A 235 11.73 2.93 17.46
CA ALA A 235 12.78 2.20 16.75
C ALA A 235 12.14 1.51 15.56
N ILE A 236 12.72 1.63 14.38
CA ILE A 236 12.19 1.09 13.13
C ILE A 236 13.29 0.33 12.41
N VAL A 237 12.98 -0.85 11.89
CA VAL A 237 13.84 -1.56 10.93
C VAL A 237 13.01 -1.95 9.72
N GLN A 238 13.50 -1.63 8.54
CA GLN A 238 12.87 -1.95 7.26
C GLN A 238 13.75 -2.86 6.43
N LEU A 239 13.11 -3.78 5.73
CA LEU A 239 13.71 -4.57 4.65
C LEU A 239 13.26 -3.95 3.34
N LEU A 240 14.20 -3.42 2.56
CA LEU A 240 13.90 -2.82 1.26
C LEU A 240 14.40 -3.73 0.16
N LYS A 241 13.48 -4.24 -0.67
CA LYS A 241 13.81 -5.06 -1.84
C LYS A 241 14.04 -4.16 -3.05
N TRP A 242 15.23 -4.24 -3.63
CA TRP A 242 15.68 -3.44 -4.76
C TRP A 242 15.37 -4.11 -6.09
N ASP A 243 14.65 -3.40 -6.94
CA ASP A 243 14.54 -3.75 -8.36
C ASP A 243 15.70 -3.08 -9.11
N ALA A 244 16.73 -3.87 -9.45
CA ALA A 244 17.91 -3.40 -10.17
C ALA A 244 17.58 -2.79 -11.55
N SER A 245 16.48 -3.23 -12.19
CA SER A 245 16.08 -2.72 -13.50
C SER A 245 15.42 -1.34 -13.41
N ARG A 246 14.72 -1.07 -12.31
CA ARG A 246 14.01 0.19 -12.08
C ARG A 246 14.75 1.17 -11.18
N ARG A 247 15.82 0.72 -10.51
CA ARG A 247 16.55 1.47 -9.47
C ARG A 247 15.61 2.00 -8.38
N THR A 248 14.58 1.23 -8.06
CA THR A 248 13.60 1.53 -7.03
C THR A 248 13.63 0.45 -5.97
N ALA A 249 13.33 0.81 -4.73
CA ALA A 249 13.17 -0.14 -3.64
C ALA A 249 11.72 -0.16 -3.18
N GLU A 250 11.22 -1.35 -2.84
CA GLU A 250 9.91 -1.54 -2.22
C GLU A 250 10.12 -2.08 -0.79
N THR A 251 9.33 -1.59 0.17
CA THR A 251 9.38 -2.10 1.54
C THR A 251 8.83 -3.51 1.59
N ALA A 252 9.72 -4.50 1.75
CA ALA A 252 9.40 -5.91 1.89
C ALA A 252 8.86 -6.23 3.30
N ALA A 253 9.41 -5.58 4.33
CA ALA A 253 8.93 -5.70 5.71
C ALA A 253 9.29 -4.44 6.52
N SER A 254 8.53 -4.18 7.59
CA SER A 254 8.82 -3.12 8.56
C SER A 254 8.51 -3.60 9.97
N PHE A 255 9.49 -3.48 10.86
CA PHE A 255 9.42 -3.81 12.28
C PHE A 255 9.55 -2.51 13.07
N HIS A 256 8.80 -2.38 14.17
CA HIS A 256 8.88 -1.20 15.02
C HIS A 256 8.63 -1.50 16.49
N GLU A 257 9.27 -0.72 17.36
CA GLU A 257 9.07 -0.76 18.81
C GLU A 257 8.95 0.66 19.38
N ARG A 258 8.02 0.84 20.33
CA ARG A 258 7.77 2.13 21.00
C ARG A 258 8.52 2.20 22.33
N HIS A 259 9.24 3.30 22.54
CA HIS A 259 10.08 3.57 23.71
C HIS A 259 9.84 4.98 24.28
N ASN A 260 10.25 5.21 25.53
CA ASN A 260 9.98 6.47 26.24
C ASN A 260 11.17 7.45 26.22
N SER A 261 12.23 7.10 25.49
CA SER A 261 13.39 7.97 25.24
C SER A 261 14.08 7.61 23.92
N MET A 262 14.82 8.57 23.37
CA MET A 262 15.61 8.36 22.16
C MET A 262 16.70 7.30 22.36
N ALA A 263 17.34 7.29 23.54
CA ALA A 263 18.40 6.33 23.84
C ALA A 263 17.89 4.89 23.86
N GLU A 264 16.75 4.63 24.51
CA GLU A 264 16.10 3.31 24.50
C GLU A 264 15.71 2.89 23.08
N ALA A 265 15.16 3.82 22.28
CA ALA A 265 14.81 3.55 20.89
C ALA A 265 16.05 3.26 20.02
N GLU A 266 17.16 3.95 20.23
CA GLU A 266 18.43 3.66 19.54
C GLU A 266 18.98 2.28 19.89
N ASP A 267 18.96 1.89 21.17
CA ASP A 267 19.39 0.56 21.60
C ASP A 267 18.50 -0.54 21.03
N ALA A 268 17.18 -0.31 21.01
CA ALA A 268 16.24 -1.21 20.35
C ALA A 268 16.47 -1.29 18.84
N ALA A 269 16.69 -0.16 18.16
CA ALA A 269 16.98 -0.13 16.73
C ALA A 269 18.27 -0.89 16.40
N ARG A 270 19.33 -0.75 17.20
CA ARG A 270 20.58 -1.52 17.05
C ARG A 270 20.34 -3.01 17.21
N ARG A 271 19.59 -3.42 18.24
CA ARG A 271 19.23 -4.82 18.49
C ARG A 271 18.42 -5.40 17.32
N MET A 272 17.35 -4.71 16.93
CA MET A 272 16.50 -5.12 15.81
C MET A 272 17.29 -5.20 14.50
N LEU A 273 18.18 -4.23 14.24
CA LEU A 273 19.04 -4.26 13.06
C LEU A 273 19.93 -5.50 13.05
N ALA A 274 20.54 -5.84 14.19
CA ALA A 274 21.35 -7.06 14.31
C ALA A 274 20.51 -8.34 14.10
N GLU A 275 19.29 -8.39 14.65
CA GLU A 275 18.36 -9.52 14.47
C GLU A 275 17.93 -9.69 13.00
N GLN A 276 17.71 -8.59 12.30
CA GLN A 276 17.23 -8.57 10.91
C GLN A 276 18.36 -8.56 9.87
N ALA A 277 19.62 -8.31 10.26
CA ALA A 277 20.78 -8.29 9.36
C ALA A 277 20.95 -9.59 8.56
N LYS A 278 20.41 -10.72 9.06
CA LYS A 278 20.33 -12.00 8.34
C LYS A 278 19.56 -11.93 7.01
N HIS A 279 18.74 -10.90 6.82
CA HIS A 279 17.97 -10.64 5.60
C HIS A 279 18.67 -9.67 4.63
N PHE A 280 19.90 -9.26 4.93
CA PHE A 280 20.71 -8.48 4.02
C PHE A 280 21.23 -9.36 2.89
N TYR A 281 20.82 -9.03 1.65
CA TYR A 281 21.17 -9.77 0.45
C TYR A 281 21.54 -8.81 -0.69
N SER A 282 21.97 -9.34 -1.83
CA SER A 282 22.36 -8.53 -3.00
C SER A 282 21.27 -7.58 -3.51
N ASP A 283 20.00 -7.95 -3.30
CA ASP A 283 18.82 -7.21 -3.70
C ASP A 283 17.98 -6.74 -2.51
N ILE A 284 18.47 -6.86 -1.27
CA ILE A 284 17.74 -6.43 -0.06
C ILE A 284 18.66 -5.64 0.87
N SER A 285 18.31 -4.38 1.13
CA SER A 285 18.91 -3.60 2.21
C SER A 285 18.11 -3.72 3.50
N VAL A 286 18.82 -3.63 4.62
CA VAL A 286 18.23 -3.54 5.96
C VAL A 286 18.55 -2.15 6.49
N GLU A 287 17.53 -1.35 6.73
CA GLU A 287 17.67 0.04 7.15
C GLU A 287 17.03 0.24 8.51
N ALA A 288 17.75 0.90 9.41
CA ALA A 288 17.28 1.22 10.75
C ALA A 288 17.10 2.73 10.90
N GLU A 289 16.03 3.12 11.55
CA GLU A 289 15.68 4.51 11.80
C GLU A 289 15.11 4.68 13.20
N VAL A 290 15.33 5.87 13.78
CA VAL A 290 14.74 6.27 15.06
C VAL A 290 14.00 7.58 14.83
N LEU A 291 12.69 7.54 15.09
CA LEU A 291 11.77 8.65 14.90
C LEU A 291 11.10 9.02 16.22
N CYS A 292 10.94 10.32 16.49
CA CYS A 292 10.02 10.71 17.55
C CYS A 292 8.57 10.50 17.11
N GLU A 293 7.63 10.42 18.05
CA GLU A 293 6.20 10.21 17.76
C GLU A 293 5.62 11.16 16.70
N LEU A 294 6.07 12.41 16.67
CA LEU A 294 5.62 13.37 15.65
C LEU A 294 6.12 13.00 14.25
N GLU A 295 7.32 12.45 14.11
CA GLU A 295 7.83 12.00 12.82
C GLU A 295 7.18 10.67 12.42
N TRP A 296 6.95 9.78 13.39
CA TRP A 296 6.27 8.50 13.17
C TRP A 296 4.83 8.67 12.65
N ASP A 297 4.03 9.59 13.21
CA ASP A 297 2.65 9.79 12.78
C ASP A 297 2.55 10.28 11.31
N GLU A 298 3.56 11.02 10.84
CA GLU A 298 3.66 11.50 9.46
C GLU A 298 4.03 10.36 8.50
N GLU A 299 4.99 9.52 8.89
CA GLU A 299 5.38 8.37 8.11
C GLU A 299 4.33 7.25 8.11
N ALA A 300 3.66 7.00 9.24
CA ALA A 300 2.58 6.03 9.33
C ALA A 300 1.41 6.42 8.40
N GLY A 301 1.09 7.71 8.31
CA GLY A 301 0.11 8.24 7.36
C GLY A 301 0.53 8.04 5.90
N THR A 302 1.82 8.18 5.59
CA THR A 302 2.37 8.02 4.23
C THR A 302 2.53 6.55 3.83
N ARG A 303 2.87 5.66 4.78
CA ARG A 303 2.97 4.20 4.60
C ARG A 303 1.61 3.50 4.47
N LEU A 304 0.50 4.18 4.82
CA LEU A 304 -0.88 3.70 4.68
C LEU A 304 -1.61 4.22 3.42
N LEU A 305 -0.94 5.00 2.56
CA LEU A 305 -1.49 5.58 1.31
C LEU A 305 -1.04 4.82 0.06
#